data_AF-A0A950UXR0-F1
#
_entry.id   AF-A0A950UXR0-F1
#
_cell.length_a   1.000
_cell.length_b   1.000
_cell.length_c   1.000
_cell.angle_alpha   90.00
_cell.angle_beta   90.00
_cell.angle_gamma   90.00
#
_symmetry.space_group_name_H-M   'P 1'
#
loop_
_entity.id
_entity.type
_entity.pdbx_description
1 polymer ?
#
loop_
_entity_poly.entity_id
_entity_poly.type
_entity_poly.pdbx_seq_one_letter_code
_entity_poly.pdbx_strand_id
1 'polypeptide(L)'
;MQKRVVEISLKIPDNTAYTALVALRRLGVDVARVERGELRAFDDGDGALLERVESDETIFNPNIHRVTLRESGAPESGEVWIESLDGTVPTVAWRLFDAGDRAVSGHALRTAVDRLLCNPSIDRAIVGCD
;
A
#
# COMPACT_ATOMS: atom_id res chain seq x y z
N MET A 1 -2.79 21.65 11.08
CA MET A 1 -2.45 21.30 9.69
C MET A 1 -2.98 19.90 9.44
N GLN A 2 -3.79 19.70 8.40
CA GLN A 2 -4.40 18.40 8.13
C GLN A 2 -3.40 17.56 7.33
N LYS A 3 -3.04 16.36 7.81
CA LYS A 3 -2.21 15.44 7.05
C LYS A 3 -3.04 14.84 5.92
N ARG A 4 -2.53 14.94 4.69
CA ARG A 4 -3.12 14.32 3.50
C ARG A 4 -2.21 13.20 3.04
N VAL A 5 -2.78 12.04 2.73
CA VAL A 5 -2.01 10.89 2.23
C VAL A 5 -2.28 10.75 0.75
N VAL A 6 -1.21 10.73 -0.04
CA VAL A 6 -1.26 10.45 -1.47
C VAL A 6 -0.73 9.05 -1.69
N GLU A 7 -1.42 8.29 -2.54
CA GLU A 7 -0.97 7.01 -3.04
C GLU A 7 -0.48 7.15 -4.48
N ILE A 8 0.69 6.57 -4.74
CA ILE A 8 1.27 6.40 -6.08
C ILE A 8 1.28 4.90 -6.38
N SER A 9 0.54 4.47 -7.40
CA SER A 9 0.44 3.06 -7.80
C SER A 9 0.76 2.88 -9.28
N LEU A 10 1.08 1.64 -9.68
CA LEU A 10 1.41 1.33 -11.06
C LEU A 10 0.15 1.19 -11.93
N LYS A 11 0.17 1.79 -13.12
CA LYS A 11 -0.79 1.55 -14.23
C LYS A 11 -0.50 0.25 -14.98
N ILE A 12 0.73 -0.23 -14.87
CA ILE A 12 1.24 -1.44 -15.52
C ILE A 12 1.28 -2.60 -14.50
N PRO A 13 1.44 -3.86 -14.95
CA PRO A 13 1.59 -4.99 -14.03
C PRO A 13 2.73 -4.77 -13.02
N ASP A 14 2.42 -4.96 -11.74
CA ASP A 14 3.40 -4.88 -10.66
C ASP A 14 3.99 -6.27 -10.37
N ASN A 15 5.22 -6.51 -10.85
CA ASN A 15 5.93 -7.77 -10.62
C ASN A 15 6.18 -8.06 -9.13
N THR A 16 6.29 -7.02 -8.30
CA THR A 16 6.46 -7.15 -6.84
C THR A 16 5.17 -7.62 -6.21
N ALA A 17 4.03 -7.03 -6.59
CA ALA A 17 2.71 -7.48 -6.15
C ALA A 17 2.42 -8.92 -6.60
N TYR A 18 2.76 -9.26 -7.83
CA TYR A 18 2.61 -10.63 -8.34
C TYR A 18 3.49 -11.63 -7.58
N THR A 19 4.75 -11.29 -7.30
CA THR A 19 5.66 -12.14 -6.52
C THR A 19 5.13 -12.36 -5.12
N ALA A 20 4.62 -11.31 -4.47
CA ALA A 20 3.98 -11.39 -3.16
C ALA A 20 2.75 -12.32 -3.20
N LEU A 21 1.86 -12.17 -4.19
CA LEU A 21 0.71 -13.06 -4.39
C LEU A 21 1.12 -14.54 -4.45
N VAL A 22 2.12 -14.87 -5.27
CA VAL A 22 2.60 -16.25 -5.42
C VAL A 22 3.18 -16.78 -4.10
N ALA A 23 3.98 -15.98 -3.40
CA ALA A 23 4.58 -16.35 -2.14
C ALA A 23 3.53 -16.56 -1.04
N LEU A 24 2.57 -15.66 -0.89
CA LEU A 24 1.48 -15.76 0.10
C LEU A 24 0.63 -17.02 -0.10
N ARG A 25 0.29 -17.35 -1.34
CA ARG A 25 -0.42 -18.60 -1.66
C ARG A 25 0.37 -19.83 -1.27
N ARG A 26 1.68 -19.85 -1.53
CA ARG A 26 2.58 -20.96 -1.11
C ARG A 26 2.68 -21.06 0.41
N LEU A 27 2.53 -19.94 1.11
CA LEU A 27 2.48 -19.86 2.57
C LEU A 27 1.09 -20.18 3.14
N GLY A 28 0.12 -20.59 2.31
CA GLY A 28 -1.21 -21.01 2.74
C GLY A 28 -2.18 -19.86 3.06
N VAL A 29 -1.89 -18.64 2.61
CA VAL A 29 -2.81 -17.50 2.71
C VAL A 29 -3.79 -17.55 1.53
N ASP A 30 -5.10 -17.57 1.83
CA ASP A 30 -6.15 -17.53 0.82
C ASP A 30 -6.31 -16.11 0.25
N VAL A 31 -5.49 -15.80 -0.76
CA VAL A 31 -5.50 -14.54 -1.49
C VAL A 31 -5.58 -14.82 -3.00
N ALA A 32 -6.44 -14.09 -3.69
CA ALA A 32 -6.60 -14.19 -5.13
C ALA A 32 -5.88 -13.08 -5.91
N ARG A 33 -5.80 -11.88 -5.33
CA ARG A 33 -5.23 -10.69 -5.94
C ARG A 33 -4.52 -9.84 -4.89
N VAL A 34 -3.38 -9.27 -5.27
CA VAL A 34 -2.60 -8.35 -4.43
C VAL A 34 -2.38 -7.07 -5.22
N GLU A 35 -2.64 -5.94 -4.60
CA GLU A 35 -2.24 -4.63 -5.10
C GLU A 35 -1.22 -4.00 -4.17
N ARG A 36 -0.41 -3.12 -4.73
CA ARG A 36 0.63 -2.38 -4.03
C ARG A 36 0.61 -0.92 -4.44
N GLY A 37 0.77 -0.04 -3.46
CA GLY A 37 0.91 1.40 -3.66
C GLY A 37 1.97 1.97 -2.73
N GLU A 38 2.59 3.07 -3.16
CA GLU A 38 3.47 3.88 -2.33
C GLU A 38 2.66 5.01 -1.68
N LEU A 39 2.75 5.16 -0.37
CA LEU A 39 2.06 6.20 0.38
C LEU A 39 3.04 7.31 0.78
N ARG A 40 2.62 8.55 0.56
CA ARG A 40 3.32 9.74 1.00
C ARG A 40 2.37 10.66 1.77
N ALA A 41 2.76 10.98 3.00
CA ALA A 41 2.03 11.93 3.83
C ALA A 41 2.58 13.34 3.62
N PHE A 42 1.68 14.29 3.36
CA PHE A 42 2.01 15.69 3.19
C PHE A 42 1.26 16.51 4.24
N ASP A 43 2.00 17.45 4.82
CA ASP A 43 1.45 18.49 5.66
C ASP A 43 0.93 19.62 4.75
N ASP A 44 -0.29 19.47 4.25
CA ASP A 44 -0.82 20.32 3.19
C ASP A 44 -2.22 20.87 3.50
N GLY A 45 -2.36 22.19 3.36
CA GLY A 45 -3.64 22.89 3.50
C GLY A 45 -4.25 23.34 2.17
N ASP A 46 -3.58 23.03 1.06
CA ASP A 46 -3.88 23.51 -0.30
C ASP A 46 -4.56 22.40 -1.14
N GLY A 47 -5.37 22.80 -2.13
CA GLY A 47 -6.03 21.95 -3.10
C GLY A 47 -5.13 21.42 -4.22
N ALA A 48 -3.94 22.00 -4.44
CA ALA A 48 -3.03 21.68 -5.54
C ALA A 48 -2.05 20.51 -5.26
N LEU A 49 -2.28 19.72 -4.20
CA LEU A 49 -1.38 18.63 -3.81
C LEU A 49 -1.06 17.65 -4.94
N LEU A 50 -2.10 17.20 -5.65
CA LEU A 50 -1.95 16.19 -6.70
C LEU A 50 -1.13 16.73 -7.88
N GLU A 51 -1.37 17.97 -8.31
CA GLU A 51 -0.61 18.62 -9.39
C GLU A 51 0.88 18.70 -9.06
N ARG A 52 1.22 19.01 -7.79
CA ARG A 52 2.63 19.03 -7.35
C ARG A 52 3.27 17.65 -7.40
N VAL A 53 2.56 16.62 -6.94
CA VAL A 53 3.06 15.23 -7.01
C VAL A 53 3.24 14.81 -8.47
N GLU A 54 2.29 15.14 -9.34
CA GLU A 54 2.37 14.81 -10.77
C GLU A 54 3.49 15.55 -11.50
N SER A 55 3.86 16.76 -11.04
CA SER A 55 4.99 17.52 -11.59
C SER A 55 6.37 17.05 -11.10
N ASP A 56 6.43 16.23 -10.05
CA ASP A 56 7.68 15.75 -9.48
C ASP A 56 8.15 14.47 -10.17
N GLU A 57 9.03 14.62 -11.15
CA GLU A 57 9.58 13.51 -11.94
C GLU A 57 10.45 12.54 -11.12
N THR A 58 10.83 12.89 -9.88
CA THR A 58 11.63 12.01 -9.02
C THR A 58 10.79 10.94 -8.33
N ILE A 59 9.49 11.18 -8.18
CA ILE A 59 8.54 10.27 -7.50
C ILE A 59 7.39 9.83 -8.40
N PHE A 60 7.09 10.59 -9.46
CA PHE A 60 5.98 10.33 -10.36
C PHE A 60 6.43 10.26 -11.81
N ASN A 61 5.97 9.24 -12.53
CA ASN A 61 6.11 9.15 -13.97
C ASN A 61 4.73 8.92 -14.59
N PRO A 62 4.18 9.86 -15.36
CA PRO A 62 2.80 9.79 -15.86
C PRO A 62 2.54 8.57 -16.76
N ASN A 63 3.58 8.00 -17.38
CA ASN A 63 3.44 6.83 -18.25
C ASN A 63 3.21 5.53 -17.47
N ILE A 64 3.70 5.45 -16.23
CA ILE A 64 3.66 4.21 -15.43
C ILE A 64 2.89 4.36 -14.12
N HIS A 65 2.72 5.57 -13.60
CA HIS A 65 2.11 5.84 -12.30
C HIS A 65 0.70 6.42 -12.44
N ARG A 66 -0.16 6.06 -11.50
CA ARG A 66 -1.42 6.72 -11.15
C ARG A 66 -1.24 7.32 -9.77
N VAL A 67 -1.77 8.52 -9.56
CA VAL A 67 -1.82 9.17 -8.26
C VAL A 67 -3.27 9.22 -7.78
N THR A 68 -3.48 8.95 -6.49
CA THR A 68 -4.79 9.02 -5.84
C THR A 68 -4.64 9.69 -4.49
N LEU A 69 -5.51 10.64 -4.18
CA LEU A 69 -5.62 11.17 -2.83
C LEU A 69 -6.43 10.18 -1.98
N ARG A 70 -5.88 9.75 -0.83
CA ARG A 70 -6.61 8.89 0.12
C ARG A 70 -7.60 9.73 0.92
N GLU A 71 -8.81 9.21 1.08
CA GLU A 71 -9.84 9.84 1.92
C GLU A 71 -9.54 9.69 3.42
N SER A 72 -8.87 8.60 3.79
CA SER A 72 -8.47 8.26 5.14
C SER A 72 -6.95 8.33 5.33
N GLY A 73 -6.52 8.76 6.51
CA GLY A 73 -5.14 8.68 6.98
C GLY A 73 -4.80 7.32 7.64
N ALA A 74 -5.62 6.30 7.42
CA ALA A 74 -5.45 4.95 7.95
C ALA A 74 -5.81 3.88 6.89
N PRO A 75 -5.28 2.64 7.01
CA PRO A 75 -5.59 1.56 6.08
C PRO A 75 -7.07 1.17 6.09
N GLU A 76 -7.57 0.74 4.93
CA GLU A 76 -8.89 0.16 4.75
C GLU A 76 -8.94 -1.33 5.15
N SER A 77 -10.14 -1.94 5.17
CA SER A 77 -10.29 -3.38 5.37
C SER A 77 -9.56 -4.16 4.26
N GLY A 78 -8.83 -5.21 4.64
CA GLY A 78 -7.96 -5.97 3.72
C GLY A 78 -6.68 -5.24 3.29
N GLU A 79 -6.41 -4.05 3.85
CA GLU A 79 -5.20 -3.27 3.60
C GLU A 79 -4.26 -3.27 4.82
N VAL A 80 -2.96 -3.34 4.55
CA VAL A 80 -1.90 -3.08 5.54
C VAL A 80 -0.93 -2.06 4.98
N TRP A 81 -0.55 -1.08 5.80
CA TRP A 81 0.53 -0.15 5.52
C TRP A 81 1.79 -0.62 6.24
N ILE A 82 2.90 -0.68 5.50
CA ILE A 82 4.20 -1.07 6.00
C ILE A 82 5.09 0.18 5.99
N GLU A 83 5.41 0.66 7.19
CA GLU A 83 6.28 1.81 7.40
C GLU A 83 7.69 1.33 7.76
N SER A 84 8.71 1.90 7.13
CA SER A 84 10.09 1.66 7.59
C SER A 84 10.35 2.35 8.92
N LEU A 85 10.99 1.65 9.85
CA LEU A 85 11.38 2.20 11.15
C LEU A 85 12.44 3.30 11.05
N ASP A 86 13.23 3.31 9.97
CA ASP A 86 14.24 4.35 9.73
C ASP A 86 13.69 5.57 8.97
N GLY A 87 12.45 5.48 8.46
CA GLY A 87 11.80 6.53 7.68
C GLY A 87 12.48 6.89 6.35
N THR A 88 13.43 6.09 5.87
CA THR A 88 14.21 6.38 4.65
C THR A 88 13.47 5.99 3.38
N VAL A 89 12.59 4.99 3.48
CA VAL A 89 11.76 4.55 2.37
C VAL A 89 10.29 4.95 2.61
N PRO A 90 9.56 5.27 1.53
CA PRO A 90 8.14 5.53 1.60
C PRO A 90 7.36 4.36 2.21
N THR A 91 6.25 4.68 2.88
CA THR A 91 5.30 3.67 3.37
C THR A 91 4.69 2.91 2.20
N VAL A 92 4.56 1.58 2.31
CA VAL A 92 3.95 0.75 1.27
C VAL A 92 2.57 0.29 1.72
N ALA A 93 1.55 0.56 0.91
CA ALA A 93 0.22 -0.03 1.06
C ALA A 93 0.14 -1.37 0.31
N TRP A 94 -0.30 -2.41 1.00
CA TRP A 94 -0.65 -3.70 0.42
C TRP A 94 -2.14 -3.95 0.59
N ARG A 95 -2.86 -4.21 -0.50
CA ARG A 95 -4.26 -4.64 -0.47
C ARG A 95 -4.38 -6.06 -0.96
N LEU A 96 -5.10 -6.87 -0.20
CA LEU A 96 -5.29 -8.28 -0.52
C LEU A 96 -6.77 -8.56 -0.72
N PHE A 97 -7.08 -9.27 -1.79
CA PHE A 97 -8.46 -9.61 -2.17
C PHE A 97 -8.63 -11.11 -2.31
N ASP A 98 -9.80 -11.61 -1.91
CA ASP A 98 -10.24 -13.00 -2.10
C ASP A 98 -10.68 -13.27 -3.54
N ALA A 99 -11.07 -14.52 -3.84
CA ALA A 99 -11.50 -14.92 -5.19
C ALA A 99 -12.78 -14.23 -5.68
N GLY A 100 -13.55 -13.63 -4.77
CA GLY A 100 -14.73 -12.82 -5.07
C GLY A 100 -14.43 -11.33 -5.20
N ASP A 101 -13.16 -10.95 -5.27
CA ASP A 101 -12.67 -9.57 -5.34
C ASP A 101 -13.00 -8.71 -4.11
N ARG A 102 -13.24 -9.36 -2.97
CA ARG A 102 -13.49 -8.69 -1.68
C ARG A 102 -12.20 -8.61 -0.88
N ALA A 103 -12.09 -7.61 -0.02
CA ALA A 103 -11.03 -7.56 0.98
C ALA A 103 -10.92 -8.90 1.73
N VAL A 104 -9.69 -9.42 1.89
CA VAL A 104 -9.47 -10.63 2.69
C VAL A 104 -9.82 -10.39 4.15
N SER A 105 -10.17 -11.46 4.87
CA SER A 105 -10.42 -11.37 6.32
C SER A 105 -9.21 -10.83 7.08
N GLY A 106 -9.45 -10.16 8.21
CA GLY A 106 -8.37 -9.72 9.10
C GLY A 106 -7.43 -10.85 9.56
N HIS A 107 -7.90 -12.10 9.66
CA HIS A 107 -7.03 -13.24 9.96
C HIS A 107 -6.06 -13.57 8.82
N ALA A 108 -6.55 -13.58 7.58
CA ALA A 108 -5.70 -13.78 6.39
C ALA A 108 -4.70 -12.63 6.22
N LEU A 109 -5.14 -11.39 6.44
CA LEU A 109 -4.28 -10.20 6.40
C LEU A 109 -3.16 -10.27 7.43
N ARG A 110 -3.47 -10.58 8.71
CA ARG A 110 -2.45 -10.76 9.76
C ARG A 110 -1.46 -11.87 9.42
N THR A 111 -1.96 -12.99 8.89
CA THR A 111 -1.08 -14.10 8.45
C THR A 111 -0.14 -13.66 7.33
N ALA A 112 -0.61 -12.84 6.38
CA ALA A 112 0.23 -12.30 5.31
C ALA A 112 1.31 -11.35 5.84
N VAL A 113 0.96 -10.50 6.81
CA VAL A 113 1.89 -9.61 7.52
C VAL A 113 2.99 -10.39 8.22
N ASP A 114 2.60 -11.35 9.05
CA ASP A 114 3.53 -12.11 9.90
C ASP A 114 4.50 -12.99 9.09
N ARG A 115 4.04 -13.50 7.93
CA ARG A 115 4.81 -14.48 7.14
C ARG A 115 5.62 -13.89 6.00
N LEU A 116 5.28 -12.69 5.51
CA LEU A 116 5.91 -12.16 4.30
C LEU A 116 5.98 -10.64 4.24
N LEU A 117 4.87 -9.94 4.47
CA LEU A 117 4.76 -8.53 4.06
C LEU A 117 5.47 -7.56 5.00
N CYS A 118 5.81 -7.98 6.22
CA CYS A 118 6.47 -7.15 7.21
C CYS A 118 7.67 -7.87 7.79
N ASN A 119 8.82 -7.21 7.83
CA ASN A 119 9.92 -7.63 8.69
C ASN A 119 9.93 -6.76 9.95
N PRO A 120 9.47 -7.25 11.12
CA PRO A 120 9.33 -6.43 12.32
C PRO A 120 10.66 -5.91 12.89
N SER A 121 11.80 -6.39 12.39
CA SER A 121 13.11 -5.87 12.79
C SER A 121 13.45 -4.52 12.14
N ILE A 122 12.79 -4.18 11.02
CA ILE A 122 13.06 -2.98 10.23
C ILE A 122 11.79 -2.23 9.81
N ASP A 123 10.63 -2.87 9.90
CA ASP A 123 9.35 -2.36 9.47
C ASP A 123 8.32 -2.37 10.61
N ARG A 124 7.29 -1.54 10.45
CA ARG A 124 6.07 -1.55 11.27
C ARG A 124 4.86 -1.75 10.38
N ALA A 125 4.01 -2.71 10.74
CA ALA A 125 2.71 -2.90 10.09
C ALA A 125 1.61 -2.10 10.79
N ILE A 126 0.79 -1.41 10.00
CA ILE A 126 -0.46 -0.76 10.41
C ILE A 126 -1.58 -1.43 9.63
N VAL A 127 -2.47 -2.13 10.32
CA VAL A 127 -3.58 -2.87 9.70
C VAL A 127 -4.89 -2.08 9.81
N GLY A 128 -5.73 -2.17 8.79
CA GLY A 128 -7.09 -1.63 8.85
C GLY A 128 -7.92 -2.38 9.90
N CYS A 129 -8.78 -1.65 10.62
CA CYS A 129 -9.77 -2.28 11.51
C CYS A 129 -10.91 -2.89 10.67
N ASP A 130 -11.37 -4.08 11.06
CA ASP A 130 -12.56 -4.74 10.50
C ASP A 130 -13.86 -4.02 10.91
#